data_AF-A0A8J3AR73-F1
#
_entry.id   AF-A0A8J3AR73-F1
#
_cell.length_a   1.000
_cell.length_b   1.000
_cell.length_c   1.000
_cell.angle_alpha   90.00
_cell.angle_beta   90.00
_cell.angle_gamma   90.00
#
_symmetry.space_group_name_H-M   'P 1'
#
loop_
_entity.id
_entity.type
_entity.pdbx_description
1 polymer ?
#
loop_
_entity_poly.entity_id
_entity_poly.type
_entity_poly.pdbx_seq_one_letter_code
_entity_poly.pdbx_strand_id
1 'polypeptide(L)'
;MADALKSASARYGHIKRRLKRAEPLTGKHLELALDVVGDGSTGDKMLDAISNKLQAGQKLDDYELHLMVDVFLVHVKLSIASSLH
;
A
#
# COMPACT_ATOMS: atom_id res chain seq x y z
N MET A 1 18.55 -14.09 0.89
CA MET A 1 17.79 -13.74 -0.35
C MET A 1 16.28 -13.95 -0.16
N ALA A 2 15.82 -15.14 0.25
CA ALA A 2 14.40 -15.38 0.55
C ALA A 2 13.84 -14.54 1.72
N ASP A 3 14.68 -14.17 2.70
CA ASP A 3 14.22 -13.47 3.91
C ASP A 3 13.77 -12.02 3.66
N ALA A 4 14.39 -11.31 2.70
CA ALA A 4 13.99 -9.96 2.33
C ALA A 4 12.59 -9.97 1.67
N LEU A 5 12.34 -10.93 0.77
CA LEU A 5 11.05 -11.11 0.11
C LEU A 5 9.95 -11.56 1.09
N LYS A 6 10.29 -12.46 2.03
CA LYS A 6 9.39 -12.86 3.12
C LYS A 6 9.05 -11.68 4.03
N SER A 7 10.05 -10.89 4.42
CA SER A 7 9.86 -9.69 5.24
C SER A 7 9.01 -8.63 4.55
N ALA A 8 9.23 -8.38 3.25
CA ALA A 8 8.39 -7.49 2.46
C ALA A 8 6.94 -8.01 2.38
N SER A 9 6.77 -9.29 2.06
CA SER A 9 5.44 -9.93 1.97
C SER A 9 4.66 -9.85 3.29
N ALA A 10 5.34 -10.06 4.43
CA ALA A 10 4.72 -9.90 5.73
C ALA A 10 4.24 -8.46 5.96
N ARG A 11 5.11 -7.46 5.73
CA ARG A 11 4.78 -6.03 5.89
C ARG A 11 3.58 -5.61 5.04
N TYR A 12 3.53 -5.99 3.77
CA TYR A 12 2.38 -5.69 2.91
C TYR A 12 1.11 -6.46 3.32
N GLY A 13 1.27 -7.68 3.86
CA GLY A 13 0.17 -8.44 4.46
C GLY A 13 -0.46 -7.73 5.67
N HIS A 14 0.36 -7.08 6.51
CA HIS A 14 -0.13 -6.25 7.61
C HIS A 14 -0.94 -5.05 7.12
N ILE A 15 -0.45 -4.33 6.11
CA ILE A 15 -1.18 -3.22 5.48
C ILE A 15 -2.53 -3.70 4.94
N LYS A 16 -2.53 -4.75 4.10
CA LYS A 16 -3.74 -5.37 3.54
C LYS A 16 -4.78 -5.70 4.61
N ARG A 17 -4.34 -6.31 5.72
CA ARG A 17 -5.25 -6.70 6.82
C ARG A 17 -5.87 -5.51 7.54
N ARG A 18 -5.11 -4.44 7.80
CA ARG A 18 -5.63 -3.23 8.46
C ARG A 18 -6.62 -2.49 7.57
N LEU A 19 -6.27 -2.29 6.30
CA LEU A 19 -7.17 -1.63 5.33
C LEU A 19 -8.49 -2.37 5.16
N LYS A 20 -8.46 -3.70 5.06
CA LYS A 20 -9.69 -4.53 4.99
C LYS A 20 -10.56 -4.45 6.25
N ARG A 21 -9.98 -4.08 7.39
CA ARG A 21 -10.71 -3.86 8.66
C ARG A 21 -11.12 -2.40 8.86
N ALA A 22 -10.89 -1.54 7.87
CA ALA A 22 -11.07 -0.10 7.97
C ALA A 22 -10.30 0.53 9.15
N GLU A 23 -9.17 -0.08 9.53
CA GLU A 23 -8.29 0.47 10.56
C GLU A 23 -7.30 1.46 9.92
N PRO A 24 -7.08 2.64 10.52
CA PRO A 24 -6.14 3.62 9.99
C PRO A 24 -4.71 3.07 10.01
N LEU A 25 -3.93 3.32 8.96
CA LEU A 25 -2.50 3.00 8.97
C LEU A 25 -1.74 4.02 9.81
N THR A 26 -0.68 3.57 10.47
CA THR A 26 0.12 4.41 11.38
C THR A 26 1.60 4.04 11.31
N GLY A 27 2.47 5.03 11.55
CA GLY A 27 3.93 4.88 11.55
C GLY A 27 4.44 4.23 10.26
N LYS A 28 5.32 3.23 10.42
CA LYS A 28 5.95 2.51 9.29
C LYS A 28 4.97 1.86 8.30
N HIS A 29 3.75 1.53 8.73
CA HIS A 29 2.75 0.97 7.81
C HIS A 29 2.12 2.05 6.93
N LEU A 30 1.97 3.26 7.45
CA LEU A 30 1.51 4.41 6.67
C LEU A 30 2.60 4.83 5.69
N GLU A 31 3.83 5.03 6.17
CA GLU A 31 5.00 5.35 5.32
C GLU A 31 5.11 4.38 4.14
N LEU A 32 5.11 3.07 4.42
CA LEU A 32 5.23 2.05 3.37
C LEU A 32 4.03 2.04 2.41
N ALA A 33 2.84 2.43 2.85
CA ALA A 33 1.70 2.56 1.96
C ALA A 33 1.82 3.79 1.06
N LEU A 34 2.34 4.90 1.58
CA LEU A 34 2.59 6.13 0.82
C LEU A 34 3.75 5.96 -0.17
N ASP A 35 4.75 5.13 0.13
CA ASP A 35 5.80 4.77 -0.84
C ASP A 35 5.21 4.08 -2.10
N VAL A 36 4.02 3.46 -1.97
CA VAL A 36 3.36 2.74 -3.07
C VAL A 36 2.49 3.67 -3.92
N VAL A 37 1.75 4.58 -3.29
CA VAL A 37 0.76 5.44 -4.00
C VAL A 37 1.21 6.89 -4.14
N GLY A 38 2.32 7.28 -3.53
CA GLY A 38 2.80 8.65 -3.46
C GLY A 38 2.24 9.46 -2.29
N ASP A 39 2.69 10.71 -2.19
CA ASP A 39 2.40 11.66 -1.12
C ASP A 39 1.14 12.53 -1.36
N GLY A 40 0.42 12.29 -2.46
CA GLY A 40 -0.77 13.05 -2.82
C GLY A 40 -0.53 14.12 -3.89
N SER A 41 0.66 14.15 -4.51
CA SER A 41 1.00 15.08 -5.59
C SER A 41 1.58 14.37 -6.83
N THR A 42 1.04 13.19 -7.15
CA THR A 42 1.48 12.38 -8.31
C THR A 42 0.94 12.89 -9.64
N GLY A 43 -0.13 13.71 -9.61
CA GLY A 43 -0.85 14.14 -10.81
C GLY A 43 -1.91 13.13 -11.28
N ASP A 44 -1.95 11.95 -10.67
CA ASP A 44 -3.03 10.98 -10.82
C ASP A 44 -4.04 11.18 -9.69
N LYS A 45 -5.25 11.62 -10.06
CA LYS A 45 -6.32 11.92 -9.10
C LYS A 45 -6.68 10.73 -8.19
N MET A 46 -6.55 9.51 -8.69
CA MET A 46 -6.91 8.31 -7.94
C MET A 46 -5.83 7.97 -6.90
N LEU A 47 -4.56 8.02 -7.30
CA LEU A 47 -3.44 7.86 -6.38
C LEU A 47 -3.44 8.94 -5.31
N ASP A 48 -3.67 10.19 -5.72
CA ASP A 48 -3.69 11.32 -4.81
C ASP A 48 -4.87 11.23 -3.82
N ALA A 49 -6.04 10.78 -4.27
CA ALA A 49 -7.19 10.55 -3.39
C ALA A 49 -6.92 9.45 -2.35
N ILE A 50 -6.34 8.31 -2.77
CA ILE A 50 -5.96 7.23 -1.84
C ILE A 50 -4.93 7.73 -0.84
N SER A 51 -3.88 8.41 -1.29
CA SER A 51 -2.84 8.96 -0.42
C SER A 51 -3.41 9.90 0.64
N ASN A 52 -4.25 10.85 0.22
CA ASN A 52 -4.89 11.81 1.13
C ASN A 52 -5.76 11.11 2.19
N LYS A 53 -6.53 10.09 1.79
CA LYS A 53 -7.36 9.30 2.73
C LYS A 53 -6.50 8.51 3.71
N LEU A 54 -5.41 7.90 3.26
CA LEU A 54 -4.48 7.17 4.13
C LEU A 54 -3.84 8.10 5.16
N GLN A 55 -3.38 9.27 4.74
CA GLN A 55 -2.80 10.29 5.63
C GLN A 55 -3.82 10.82 6.65
N ALA A 56 -5.07 11.01 6.23
CA ALA A 56 -6.16 11.44 7.10
C ALA A 56 -6.73 10.32 8.00
N GLY A 57 -6.23 9.07 7.87
CA GLY A 57 -6.76 7.91 8.60
C GLY A 57 -8.20 7.55 8.19
N GLN A 58 -8.64 7.99 7.02
CA GLN A 58 -9.98 7.72 6.50
C GLN A 58 -10.05 6.32 5.87
N LYS A 59 -11.25 5.74 5.92
CA LYS A 59 -11.53 4.48 5.25
C LYS A 59 -11.49 4.69 3.72
N LEU A 60 -10.81 3.78 3.02
CA LEU A 60 -10.89 3.65 1.57
C LEU A 60 -12.23 3.04 1.18
N ASP A 61 -12.85 3.55 0.12
CA ASP A 61 -14.02 2.90 -0.47
C ASP A 61 -13.64 1.56 -1.12
N ASP A 62 -14.64 0.79 -1.56
CA ASP A 62 -14.40 -0.57 -2.07
C ASP A 62 -13.53 -0.58 -3.33
N TYR A 63 -13.62 0.46 -4.16
CA TYR A 63 -12.82 0.58 -5.39
C TYR A 63 -11.39 1.00 -5.07
N GLU A 64 -11.20 2.00 -4.22
CA GLU A 64 -9.91 2.43 -3.69
C GLU A 64 -9.19 1.30 -2.96
N LEU A 65 -9.92 0.54 -2.15
CA LEU A 65 -9.40 -0.61 -1.42
C LEU A 65 -8.95 -1.70 -2.41
N HIS A 66 -9.74 -1.96 -3.46
CA HIS A 66 -9.36 -2.91 -4.51
C HIS A 66 -8.07 -2.47 -5.22
N LEU A 67 -7.98 -1.21 -5.66
CA LEU A 67 -6.77 -0.69 -6.30
C LEU A 67 -5.56 -0.78 -5.38
N MET A 68 -5.69 -0.34 -4.13
CA MET A 68 -4.60 -0.38 -3.16
C MET A 68 -4.11 -1.82 -2.94
N VAL A 69 -5.03 -2.74 -2.66
CA VAL A 69 -4.70 -4.06 -2.13
C VAL A 69 -4.43 -5.11 -3.20
N ASP A 70 -5.21 -5.11 -4.28
CA ASP A 70 -5.18 -6.17 -5.28
C ASP A 70 -4.49 -5.71 -6.58
N VAL A 71 -4.24 -4.40 -6.75
CA VAL A 71 -3.44 -3.86 -7.86
C VAL A 71 -2.08 -3.38 -7.38
N PHE A 72 -2.01 -2.30 -6.60
CA PHE A 72 -0.73 -1.63 -6.32
C PHE A 72 0.21 -2.45 -5.44
N LEU A 73 -0.28 -2.99 -4.31
CA LEU A 73 0.54 -3.85 -3.44
C LEU A 73 1.02 -5.12 -4.16
N VAL A 74 0.23 -5.65 -5.10
CA VAL A 74 0.62 -6.82 -5.90
C VAL A 74 1.75 -6.46 -6.85
N HIS A 75 1.65 -5.34 -7.55
CA HIS A 75 2.71 -4.88 -8.48
C HIS A 75 4.02 -4.60 -7.75
N VAL A 76 3.97 -3.99 -6.55
CA VAL A 76 5.18 -3.78 -5.73
C VAL A 76 5.81 -5.11 -5.34
N LYS A 77 5.00 -6.09 -4.92
CA LYS A 77 5.51 -7.42 -4.59
C LYS A 77 6.18 -8.11 -5.78
N LEU A 78 5.58 -8.00 -6.97
CA LEU A 78 6.14 -8.55 -8.21
C LEU A 78 7.42 -7.82 -8.64
N SER A 79 7.44 -6.48 -8.52
CA SER A 79 8.62 -5.67 -8.82
C SER A 79 9.81 -6.04 -7.92
N ILE A 80 9.58 -6.20 -6.62
CA ILE A 80 10.62 -6.67 -5.68
C ILE A 80 11.10 -8.08 -6.06
N ALA A 81 10.18 -8.99 -6.40
CA ALA A 81 10.55 -10.34 -6.82
C ALA A 81 11.38 -10.33 -8.12
N SER A 82 11.05 -9.44 -9.07
CA SER A 82 11.77 -9.30 -10.34
C SER A 82 13.12 -8.60 -10.20
N SER A 83 13.26 -7.63 -9.29
CA SER A 83 14.50 -6.87 -9.08
C SER A 83 15.57 -7.64 -8.31
N LEU A 84 15.23 -8.79 -7.73
CA LEU A 84 16.12 -9.66 -6.97
C LEU A 84 16.70 -10.82 -7.81
N HIS A 85 16.44 -10.81 -9.12
CA HIS A 85 16.86 -11.81 -10.11
C HIS A 85 17.81 -11.18 -11.12
#